data_AF-A0A1I3ZQL4-F1
#
_entry.id   AF-A0A1I3ZQL4-F1
#
_cell.length_a   1.000
_cell.length_b   1.000
_cell.length_c   1.000
_cell.angle_alpha   90.00
_cell.angle_beta   90.00
_cell.angle_gamma   90.00
#
_symmetry.space_group_name_H-M   'P 1'
#
loop_
_entity.id
_entity.type
_entity.pdbx_description
1 polymer ?
#
loop_
_entity_poly.entity_id
_entity_poly.type
_entity_poly.pdbx_seq_one_letter_code
_entity_poly.pdbx_strand_id
1 'polypeptide(L)' 'MTVMSRSITLIDELPARTRIRQALLAVLDNARRYAPQSTIRVEICAVGLTGVIRCSDTGPGLPAGMHEKVFERFWGR' A
#
# COMPACT_ATOMS: atom_id res chain seq x y z
N MET A 1 1.83 11.22 12.80
CA MET A 1 2.07 11.10 11.35
C MET A 1 2.50 9.68 11.07
N THR A 2 1.57 8.79 10.71
CA THR A 2 1.88 7.38 10.49
C THR A 2 2.08 7.16 8.99
N VAL A 3 3.34 6.95 8.60
CA VAL A 3 3.70 6.41 7.29
C VAL A 3 3.20 4.97 7.24
N MET A 4 2.18 4.69 6.44
CA MET A 4 1.76 3.30 6.19
C MET A 4 2.82 2.61 5.33
N SER A 5 3.79 1.95 5.97
CA SER A 5 4.72 1.05 5.28
C SER A 5 4.06 -0.33 5.15
N ARG A 6 3.88 -0.81 3.91
CA ARG A 6 3.39 -2.18 3.64
C ARG A 6 4.49 -3.00 2.96
N SER A 7 4.70 -4.22 3.45
CA SER A 7 5.49 -5.25 2.80
C SER A 7 4.54 -6.27 2.18
N ILE A 8 4.61 -6.46 0.86
CA ILE A 8 3.80 -7.47 0.15
C ILE A 8 4.67 -8.73 0.00
N THR A 9 4.30 -9.82 0.67
CA THR A 9 4.88 -11.14 0.43
C THR A 9 4.10 -11.79 -0.72
N LEU A 10 4.75 -12.00 -1.87
CA LEU A 10 4.11 -12.57 -3.06
C LEU A 10 4.05 -14.10 -2.93
N ILE A 11 2.84 -14.66 -3.01
CA ILE A 11 2.58 -16.11 -2.96
C ILE A 11 2.46 -16.63 -4.41
N ASP A 12 3.10 -17.78 -4.67
CA ASP A 12 3.73 -18.23 -5.93
C ASP A 12 2.81 -18.70 -7.09
N GLU A 13 1.51 -18.42 -7.08
CA GLU A 13 0.55 -19.15 -7.95
C GLU A 13 0.00 -18.36 -9.18
N LEU A 14 0.60 -17.23 -9.57
CA LEU A 14 0.30 -16.44 -10.78
C LEU A 14 1.59 -15.71 -11.21
N PRO A 15 1.80 -15.33 -12.50
CA PRO A 15 3.03 -14.65 -12.89
C PRO A 15 3.20 -13.38 -12.04
N ALA A 16 4.28 -13.36 -11.24
CA ALA A 16 4.52 -12.35 -10.19
C ALA A 16 4.30 -10.91 -10.69
N ARG A 17 4.62 -10.64 -11.95
CA ARG A 17 4.40 -9.34 -12.62
C ARG A 17 2.95 -8.84 -12.53
N THR A 18 1.95 -9.69 -12.78
CA THR A 18 0.54 -9.27 -12.81
C THR A 18 0.05 -8.95 -11.39
N ARG A 19 0.44 -9.76 -10.39
CA ARG A 19 0.08 -9.51 -9.00
C ARG A 19 0.76 -8.27 -8.43
N ILE A 20 2.04 -8.06 -8.71
CA ILE A 20 2.77 -6.84 -8.31
C ILE A 20 2.06 -5.61 -8.86
N ARG A 21 1.70 -5.62 -10.16
CA ARG A 21 0.97 -4.51 -10.78
C ARG A 21 -0.37 -4.26 -10.08
N GLN A 22 -1.16 -5.31 -9.83
CA GLN A 22 -2.45 -5.19 -9.16
C GLN A 22 -2.32 -4.63 -7.74
N ALA A 23 -1.37 -5.14 -6.96
CA ALA A 23 -1.14 -4.69 -5.60
C ALA A 23 -0.69 -3.22 -5.56
N LEU A 24 0.20 -2.82 -6.46
CA LEU A 24 0.63 -1.43 -6.59
C LEU A 24 -0.54 -0.52 -6.98
N LEU A 25 -1.33 -0.90 -7.99
CA LEU A 25 -2.52 -0.13 -8.41
C LEU A 25 -3.54 0.02 -7.27
N ALA A 26 -3.76 -1.03 -6.47
CA ALA A 26 -4.66 -0.97 -5.33
C ALA A 26 -4.20 0.07 -4.28
N VAL A 27 -2.90 0.12 -3.99
CA VAL A 27 -2.35 1.10 -3.05
C VAL A 27 -2.43 2.52 -3.61
N LEU A 28 -2.10 2.71 -4.89
CA LEU A 28 -2.15 4.02 -5.54
C LEU A 28 -3.59 4.55 -5.68
N ASP A 29 -4.56 3.69 -5.98
CA ASP A 29 -5.97 4.11 -6.04
C ASP A 29 -6.51 4.49 -4.66
N ASN A 30 -6.08 3.81 -3.60
CA ASN A 30 -6.39 4.22 -2.22
C ASN A 30 -5.85 5.62 -1.93
N ALA A 31 -4.59 5.89 -2.26
CA ALA A 31 -4.00 7.21 -2.06
C ALA A 31 -4.75 8.29 -2.87
N ARG A 32 -5.11 7.99 -4.13
CA ARG A 32 -5.92 8.89 -4.98
C ARG A 32 -7.29 9.21 -4.35
N ARG A 33 -7.96 8.22 -3.76
CA ARG A 33 -9.31 8.36 -3.20
C ARG A 33 -9.32 9.04 -1.83
N TYR A 34 -8.38 8.69 -0.96
CA TYR A 34 -8.42 9.07 0.46
C TYR A 34 -7.39 10.14 0.84
N ALA A 35 -6.40 10.40 -0.01
CA ALA A 35 -5.39 11.44 0.18
C ALA A 35 -5.32 12.36 -1.05
N PRO A 36 -6.44 12.99 -1.46
CA PRO A 36 -6.42 13.93 -2.58
C PRO A 36 -5.42 15.06 -2.29
N GLN A 37 -4.70 15.51 -3.33
CA GLN A 37 -3.66 16.55 -3.25
C GLN A 37 -2.41 16.16 -2.43
N SER A 38 -2.30 14.92 -1.95
CA SER A 38 -1.07 14.43 -1.33
C SER A 38 0.02 14.15 -2.36
N THR A 39 1.27 14.20 -1.91
CA THR A 39 2.40 13.69 -2.68
C THR A 39 2.59 12.22 -2.35
N ILE A 40 2.60 11.36 -3.37
CA ILE A 40 2.91 9.94 -3.23
C ILE A 40 4.38 9.73 -3.59
N ARG A 41 5.14 9.13 -2.67
CA ARG A 41 6.49 8.64 -2.88
C ARG A 41 6.46 7.12 -3.03
N VAL A 42 7.05 6.62 -4.11
CA VAL A 42 7.24 5.17 -4.35
C VAL A 42 8.73 4.88 -4.38
N GLU A 43 9.16 3.94 -3.56
CA GLU A 43 10.56 3.54 -3.41
C GLU A 43 10.67 2.02 -3.55
N ILE A 44 11.80 1.57 -4.07
CA ILE A 44 12.15 0.15 -4.10
C ILE A 44 13.47 -0.01 -3.36
N CYS A 45 13.51 -0.91 -2.39
CA CYS A 45 14.73 -1.25 -1.68
C CYS A 45 14.82 -2.76 -1.45
N ALA A 46 16.04 -3.24 -1.20
CA ALA A 46 16.26 -4.60 -0.73
C ALA A 46 16.39 -4.59 0.80
N VAL A 47 15.71 -5.53 1.46
CA VAL A 47 15.84 -5.79 2.89
C VAL A 47 16.19 -7.26 3.05
N GLY A 48 17.47 -7.55 3.30
CA GLY A 48 18.00 -8.91 3.24
C GLY A 48 17.85 -9.52 1.85
N LEU A 49 17.16 -10.66 1.76
CA LEU A 49 16.85 -11.35 0.51
C LEU A 49 15.49 -10.94 -0.10
N THR A 50 14.84 -9.92 0.45
CA THR A 50 13.50 -9.51 0.05
C THR A 50 13.52 -8.16 -0.67
N GLY A 51 12.95 -8.11 -1.87
CA GLY A 51 12.64 -6.86 -2.55
C GLY A 51 11.38 -6.22 -1.94
N VAL A 52 11.48 -4.97 -1.53
CA VAL A 52 10.39 -4.21 -0.89
C VAL A 52 10.02 -3.03 -1.78
N ILE A 53 8.74 -2.91 -2.09
CA ILE A 53 8.16 -1.71 -2.69
C ILE A 53 7.45 -0.93 -1.59
N ARG A 54 7.90 0.28 -1.30
CA ARG A 54 7.29 1.17 -0.32
C ARG A 54 6.53 2.28 -1.02
N CYS A 55 5.27 2.47 -0.65
CA CYS A 55 4.47 3.61 -1.05
C CYS A 55 4.15 4.43 0.19
N SER A 56 4.43 5.73 0.16
CA SER A 56 4.13 6.66 1.26
C SER A 56 3.42 7.89 0.70
N ASP A 57 2.35 8.33 1.34
CA ASP A 57 1.65 9.57 0.99
C ASP A 57 1.75 10.62 2.11
N THR A 58 1.53 11.89 1.77
CA THR A 58 1.45 13.02 2.72
C THR A 58 0.00 13.35 3.08
N GLY A 59 -0.91 12.39 2.96
CA GLY A 59 -2.33 12.56 3.26
C GLY A 59 -2.63 12.60 4.76
N PRO A 60 -3.92 12.67 5.12
CA PRO A 60 -4.36 12.76 6.51
C PRO A 60 -4.03 11.50 7.34
N GLY A 61 -3.65 10.40 6.68
CA GLY A 61 -3.44 9.11 7.32
C GLY A 61 -4.74 8.45 7.77
N LEU A 62 -4.63 7.40 8.57
CA LEU A 62 -5.77 6.69 9.14
C LEU A 62 -6.10 7.23 10.54
N PRO A 63 -7.39 7.33 10.92
CA PRO A 63 -7.76 7.60 12.29
C PRO A 63 -7.25 6.49 13.24
N ALA A 64 -7.02 6.85 14.50
CA ALA A 64 -6.59 5.90 15.53
C ALA A 64 -7.59 4.74 15.65
N GLY A 65 -7.08 3.50 15.79
CA GLY A 65 -7.91 2.29 15.87
C GLY A 65 -8.45 1.77 14.53
N MET A 66 -8.16 2.42 13.40
CA MET A 66 -8.61 1.96 12.08
C MET A 66 -7.61 1.05 11.36
N HIS A 67 -6.39 0.91 11.89
CA HIS A 67 -5.27 0.21 11.23
C HIS A 67 -5.58 -1.26 10.92
N GLU A 68 -6.39 -1.94 11.74
CA GLU A 68 -6.78 -3.34 11.51
C GLU A 68 -8.01 -3.45 10.60
N LYS A 69 -8.96 -2.50 10.73
CA LYS A 69 -10.25 -2.53 10.03
C LYS A 69 -10.18 -2.15 8.56
N VAL A 70 -9.19 -1.34 8.17
CA VAL A 70 -9.01 -0.90 6.77
C VAL A 70 -8.69 -2.04 5.80
N PHE A 71 -8.35 -3.22 6.32
CA PHE A 71 -8.08 -4.41 5.54
C PHE A 71 -9.22 -5.43 5.55
N GLU A 72 -10.30 -5.16 6.28
CA GLU A 72 -11.51 -5.95 6.21
C GLU A 72 -12.20 -5.73 4.86
N ARG A 73 -12.79 -6.80 4.32
CA ARG A 73 -13.59 -6.68 3.09
C ARG A 73 -14.72 -5.67 3.34
N PHE A 74 -14.96 -4.81 2.34
CA PHE A 74 -16.01 -3.76 2.33
C PHE A 74 -15.76 -2.54 3.20
N TRP A 75 -14.55 -2.35 3.75
CA TRP A 75 -14.20 -1.11 4.43
C TRP A 75 -14.34 0.11 3.48
N GLY A 76 -15.13 1.11 3.86
CA GLY A 76 -15.33 2.34 3.08
C GLY A 76 -16.27 2.21 1.85
N ARG A 77 -17.14 1.20 1.85
CA ARG A 77 -18.37 1.16 1.03
C ARG A 77 -19.55 1.68 1.83
#